data_AF-A0A0N4U8Q3-F1
#
_entry.id   AF-A0A0N4U8Q3-F1
#
_cell.length_a   1.000
_cell.length_b   1.000
_cell.length_c   1.000
_cell.angle_alpha   90.00
_cell.angle_beta   90.00
_cell.angle_gamma   90.00
#
_symmetry.space_group_name_H-M   'P 1'
#
loop_
_entity.id
_entity.type
_entity.pdbx_description
1 polymer ?
#
loop_
_entity_poly.entity_id
_entity_poly.type
_entity_poly.pdbx_seq_one_letter_code
_entity_poly.pdbx_strand_id
1 'polypeptide(L)'
;MKYLDTIKLDRITSEIRERSEFLDVRLEAYSCKMVTADKREWKITKAARKAMESSSSLFDPLELSSYNESLKMAAEGERPRHVSEPSCSHQDDVQLLTKQNQNFDEKFYREIFDLTSVLNISYPDYDFSLVRTDSFSLIPNFSTLVDMVNSKFDTLVRAFYELRPVLWASVNEVININDCTFYSYTPDFKNDPFSEPGVIWCFNYFFVNKSLKRVLLFTCRAFNRDPFPEEREEEAYEMD
;
A
#
# COMPACT_ATOMS: atom_id res chain seq x y z
N MET A 1 0.18 9.53 15.30
CA MET A 1 -0.22 8.10 15.27
C MET A 1 0.67 7.31 16.22
N LYS A 2 0.18 6.22 16.83
CA LYS A 2 1.00 5.37 17.72
C LYS A 2 0.80 3.88 17.42
N TYR A 3 1.88 3.15 17.18
CA TYR A 3 1.86 1.68 17.04
C TYR A 3 1.31 1.02 18.31
N LEU A 4 0.47 -0.01 18.11
CA LEU A 4 -0.15 -0.82 19.14
C LEU A 4 0.44 -2.23 19.08
N ASP A 5 1.25 -2.54 20.08
CA ASP A 5 1.80 -3.89 20.26
C ASP A 5 0.67 -4.91 20.35
N THR A 6 0.68 -5.86 19.43
CA THR A 6 -0.40 -6.84 19.26
C THR A 6 0.18 -8.21 18.97
N ILE A 7 0.60 -8.90 20.03
CA ILE A 7 1.17 -10.26 20.02
C ILE A 7 0.42 -11.23 19.08
N LYS A 8 -0.91 -11.13 18.98
CA LYS A 8 -1.72 -11.98 18.09
C LYS A 8 -1.43 -11.73 16.60
N LEU A 9 -1.36 -10.46 16.19
CA LEU A 9 -1.04 -10.12 14.80
C LEU A 9 0.41 -10.46 14.48
N ASP A 10 1.32 -10.25 15.43
CA ASP A 10 2.73 -10.59 15.26
C ASP A 10 2.91 -12.10 15.04
N ARG A 11 2.24 -12.93 15.83
CA ARG A 11 2.24 -14.40 15.65
C ARG A 11 1.74 -14.80 14.28
N ILE A 12 0.61 -14.27 13.82
CA ILE A 12 0.09 -14.58 12.49
C ILE A 12 1.04 -14.12 11.39
N THR A 13 1.63 -12.94 11.55
CA THR A 13 2.61 -12.41 10.59
C THR A 13 3.84 -13.33 10.50
N SER A 14 4.35 -13.79 11.65
CA SER A 14 5.42 -14.79 11.70
C SER A 14 5.01 -16.10 11.02
N GLU A 15 3.81 -16.62 11.31
CA GLU A 15 3.31 -17.85 10.68
C GLU A 15 3.16 -17.73 9.16
N ILE A 16 2.75 -16.57 8.63
CA ILE A 16 2.67 -16.34 7.19
C ILE A 16 4.07 -16.36 6.57
N ARG A 17 5.03 -15.66 7.19
CA ARG A 17 6.43 -15.61 6.72
C ARG A 17 7.12 -16.98 6.79
N GLU A 18 6.82 -17.80 7.79
CA GLU A 18 7.33 -19.19 7.87
C GLU A 18 6.71 -20.14 6.83
N ARG A 19 5.52 -19.79 6.32
CA ARG A 19 4.79 -20.56 5.29
C ARG A 19 5.02 -20.04 3.88
N SER A 20 5.78 -18.96 3.70
CA SER A 20 6.12 -18.39 2.40
C SER A 20 7.48 -17.68 2.42
N GLU A 21 8.43 -18.19 1.66
CA GLU A 21 9.79 -17.62 1.54
C GLU A 21 9.83 -16.33 0.71
N PHE A 22 8.74 -16.01 0.00
CA PHE A 22 8.70 -14.93 -0.99
C PHE A 22 7.93 -13.70 -0.51
N LEU A 23 7.27 -13.79 0.65
CA LEU A 23 6.37 -12.74 1.11
C LEU A 23 6.96 -11.98 2.28
N ASP A 24 7.10 -10.67 2.12
CA ASP A 24 7.22 -9.74 3.23
C ASP A 24 5.84 -9.19 3.59
N VAL A 25 5.32 -9.59 4.74
CA VAL A 25 3.97 -9.26 5.20
C VAL A 25 4.03 -8.43 6.47
N ARG A 26 3.21 -7.37 6.56
CA ARG A 26 3.02 -6.62 7.81
C ARG A 26 1.54 -6.55 8.14
N LEU A 27 1.21 -6.90 9.38
CA LEU A 27 -0.14 -6.83 9.93
C LEU A 27 -0.05 -6.08 11.27
N GLU A 28 -0.33 -4.78 11.24
CA GLU A 28 0.05 -3.84 12.29
C GLU A 28 -1.15 -2.98 12.70
N ALA A 29 -1.28 -2.68 13.99
CA ALA A 29 -2.36 -1.84 14.50
C ALA A 29 -1.83 -0.51 15.05
N TYR A 30 -2.59 0.57 14.86
CA TYR A 30 -2.20 1.93 15.20
C TYR A 30 -3.35 2.69 15.86
N SER A 31 -3.07 3.47 16.90
CA SER A 31 -4.00 4.41 17.53
C SER A 31 -3.98 5.76 16.83
N CYS A 32 -5.18 6.26 16.48
CA CYS A 32 -5.47 7.54 15.81
C CYS A 32 -5.78 8.69 16.78
N LYS A 33 -5.50 8.50 18.08
CA LYS A 33 -5.61 9.58 19.06
C LYS A 33 -4.49 10.59 18.83
N MET A 34 -4.85 11.78 18.35
CA MET A 34 -3.88 12.86 18.11
C MET A 34 -3.26 13.35 19.42
N VAL A 35 -1.93 13.25 19.52
CA VAL A 35 -1.15 13.95 20.54
C VAL A 35 -0.75 15.35 20.06
N THR A 36 -0.04 16.11 20.89
CA THR A 36 0.36 17.49 20.55
C THR A 36 1.21 17.57 19.29
N ALA A 37 2.10 16.60 19.06
CA ALA A 37 2.91 16.51 17.84
C ALA A 37 2.02 16.31 16.60
N ASP A 38 1.15 15.29 16.62
CA ASP A 38 0.21 14.99 15.53
C ASP A 38 -0.66 16.19 15.15
N LYS A 39 -1.11 16.99 16.13
CA LYS A 39 -1.93 18.19 15.88
C LYS A 39 -1.17 19.28 15.12
N ARG A 40 0.15 19.37 15.26
CA ARG A 40 0.97 20.33 14.51
C ARG A 40 1.17 19.86 13.08
N GLU A 41 1.53 18.59 12.92
CA GLU A 41 1.71 17.96 11.61
C GLU A 41 0.41 18.04 10.79
N TRP A 42 -0.73 17.68 11.39
CA TRP A 42 -2.05 17.81 10.78
C TRP A 42 -2.33 19.20 10.20
N LYS A 43 -2.00 20.27 10.94
CA LYS A 43 -2.24 21.65 10.47
C LYS A 43 -1.39 21.98 9.24
N ILE A 44 -0.14 21.53 9.24
CA ILE A 44 0.81 21.75 8.13
C ILE A 44 0.36 20.96 6.91
N THR A 45 0.12 19.65 7.06
CA THR A 45 -0.29 18.76 5.97
C THR A 45 -1.64 19.16 5.38
N LYS A 46 -2.60 19.58 6.20
CA LYS A 46 -3.90 20.10 5.73
C LYS A 46 -3.75 21.37 4.89
N ALA A 47 -2.89 22.30 5.31
CA ALA A 47 -2.64 23.53 4.56
C ALA A 47 -1.94 23.22 3.22
N ALA A 48 -0.93 22.35 3.24
CA ALA A 48 -0.20 21.91 2.05
C ALA A 48 -1.13 21.21 1.04
N ARG A 49 -1.97 20.26 1.48
CA ARG A 49 -2.91 19.54 0.60
C ARG A 49 -3.94 20.48 -0.02
N LYS A 50 -4.51 21.41 0.76
CA LYS A 50 -5.42 22.43 0.21
C LYS A 50 -4.74 23.30 -0.84
N ALA A 51 -3.47 23.66 -0.64
CA ALA A 51 -2.70 24.42 -1.62
C ALA A 51 -2.46 23.61 -2.91
N MET A 52 -1.99 22.36 -2.80
CA MET A 52 -1.77 21.47 -3.95
C MET A 52 -3.05 21.26 -4.76
N GLU A 53 -4.18 21.03 -4.09
CA GLU A 53 -5.47 20.84 -4.76
C GLU A 53 -6.06 22.12 -5.35
N SER A 54 -5.70 23.29 -4.80
CA SER A 54 -6.05 24.58 -5.41
C SER A 54 -5.17 24.91 -6.62
N SER A 55 -3.91 24.44 -6.63
CA SER A 55 -3.00 24.61 -7.76
C SER A 55 -3.28 23.59 -8.88
N SER A 56 -3.75 22.38 -8.54
CA SER A 56 -4.09 21.34 -9.52
C SER A 56 -5.28 21.71 -10.40
N SER A 57 -6.01 22.81 -10.12
CA SER A 57 -7.08 23.31 -10.99
C SER A 57 -6.55 23.95 -12.28
N LEU A 58 -5.24 24.05 -12.49
CA LEU A 58 -4.65 24.55 -13.74
C LEU A 58 -4.22 23.45 -14.72
N PHE A 59 -4.23 22.18 -14.30
CA PHE A 59 -3.88 21.07 -15.19
C PHE A 59 -5.17 20.45 -15.73
N ASP A 60 -5.70 21.06 -16.79
CA ASP A 60 -6.71 20.45 -17.65
C ASP A 60 -6.11 19.15 -18.24
N PRO A 61 -6.79 17.98 -18.21
CA PRO A 61 -6.19 16.69 -18.58
C PRO A 61 -5.76 16.52 -20.06
N LEU A 62 -5.73 17.58 -20.87
CA LEU A 62 -5.50 17.49 -22.31
C LEU A 62 -4.04 17.39 -22.76
N GLU A 63 -3.04 17.43 -21.87
CA GLU A 63 -1.63 17.32 -22.29
C GLU A 63 -0.92 16.00 -21.95
N LEU A 64 -1.58 15.05 -21.27
CA LEU A 64 -0.92 13.79 -20.89
C LEU A 64 -0.69 12.83 -22.07
N SER A 65 -1.24 13.09 -23.26
CA SER A 65 -0.95 12.25 -24.43
C SER A 65 0.36 12.61 -25.15
N SER A 66 0.94 13.79 -24.91
CA SER A 66 2.13 14.23 -25.67
C SER A 66 3.46 13.78 -25.06
N TYR A 67 3.53 13.51 -23.75
CA TYR A 67 4.81 13.25 -23.08
C TYR A 67 5.30 11.80 -23.19
N ASN A 68 4.41 10.85 -23.53
CA ASN A 68 4.79 9.44 -23.65
C ASN A 68 5.33 9.06 -25.04
N GLU A 69 5.29 9.95 -26.04
CA GLU A 69 5.84 9.67 -27.37
C GLU A 69 7.30 10.14 -27.54
N SER A 70 7.76 11.15 -26.80
CA SER A 70 9.09 11.74 -27.05
C SER A 70 10.26 10.90 -26.52
N LEU A 71 10.05 9.98 -25.57
CA LEU A 71 11.13 9.12 -25.08
C LEU A 71 11.38 7.86 -25.93
N LYS A 72 10.56 7.57 -26.94
CA LYS A 72 10.71 6.34 -27.75
C LYS A 72 11.72 6.44 -28.89
N MET A 73 12.28 7.62 -29.16
CA MET A 73 13.11 7.86 -30.35
C MET A 73 14.62 7.93 -30.11
N ALA A 74 15.13 7.59 -28.91
CA ALA A 74 16.54 7.84 -28.57
C ALA A 74 17.40 6.61 -28.22
N ALA A 75 16.92 5.38 -28.37
CA ALA A 75 17.74 4.18 -28.16
C ALA A 75 17.66 3.25 -29.37
N GLU A 76 18.53 3.54 -30.34
CA GLU A 76 18.97 2.58 -31.35
C GLU A 76 19.71 1.44 -30.64
N GLY A 77 19.28 0.20 -30.88
CA GLY A 77 19.97 -1.00 -30.42
C GLY A 77 19.47 -1.51 -29.07
N GLU A 78 19.03 -2.76 -29.06
CA GLU A 78 18.58 -3.52 -27.88
C GLU A 78 17.19 -3.14 -27.35
N ARG A 79 16.21 -3.99 -27.68
CA ARG A 79 14.87 -3.93 -27.08
C ARG A 79 15.06 -3.96 -25.56
N PRO A 80 14.74 -2.89 -24.82
CA PRO A 80 14.71 -3.00 -23.36
C PRO A 80 13.67 -4.06 -23.04
N ARG A 81 14.11 -5.15 -22.39
CA ARG A 81 13.18 -6.09 -21.76
C ARG A 81 12.29 -5.20 -20.90
N HIS A 82 11.01 -5.13 -21.24
CA HIS A 82 10.03 -4.32 -20.52
C HIS A 82 10.04 -4.81 -19.08
N VAL A 83 10.74 -4.09 -18.19
CA VAL A 83 10.68 -4.34 -16.76
C VAL A 83 9.26 -3.95 -16.38
N SER A 84 8.37 -4.93 -16.36
CA SER A 84 6.98 -4.71 -15.99
C SER A 84 6.95 -4.14 -14.57
N GLU A 85 6.25 -3.03 -14.40
CA GLU A 85 5.98 -2.47 -13.08
C GLU A 85 5.31 -3.55 -12.19
N PRO A 86 5.61 -3.58 -10.88
CA PRO A 86 4.98 -4.53 -9.99
C PRO A 86 3.45 -4.39 -10.01
N SER A 87 2.72 -5.49 -9.94
CA SER A 87 1.25 -5.42 -9.87
C SER A 87 0.81 -5.04 -8.45
N CYS A 88 0.01 -3.98 -8.31
CA CYS A 88 -0.69 -3.71 -7.05
C CYS A 88 -2.15 -4.20 -7.15
N SER A 89 -2.70 -4.70 -6.04
CA SER A 89 -4.13 -5.02 -5.98
C SER A 89 -4.98 -3.77 -6.26
N HIS A 90 -5.49 -3.70 -7.48
CA HIS A 90 -6.48 -2.74 -7.94
C HIS A 90 -7.61 -3.56 -8.56
N GLN A 91 -8.78 -3.54 -7.93
CA GLN A 91 -9.99 -4.08 -8.54
C GLN A 91 -10.76 -2.92 -9.17
N ASP A 92 -11.38 -3.16 -10.33
CA ASP A 92 -12.16 -2.15 -11.06
C ASP A 92 -13.35 -1.61 -10.25
N ASP A 93 -13.84 -2.37 -9.27
CA ASP A 93 -14.96 -1.99 -8.41
C ASP A 93 -14.56 -1.07 -7.23
N VAL A 94 -13.28 -0.77 -7.07
CA VAL A 94 -12.78 0.06 -5.95
C VAL A 94 -12.89 1.54 -6.33
N GLN A 95 -13.57 2.31 -5.50
CA GLN A 95 -13.80 3.74 -5.78
C GLN A 95 -12.59 4.56 -5.38
N LEU A 96 -11.88 5.14 -6.35
CA LEU A 96 -10.80 6.09 -6.09
C LEU A 96 -11.31 7.26 -5.22
N LEU A 97 -10.50 7.66 -4.24
CA LEU A 97 -10.75 8.84 -3.43
C LEU A 97 -10.40 10.12 -4.23
N THR A 98 -11.30 10.48 -5.15
CA THR A 98 -11.16 11.65 -6.03
C THR A 98 -12.13 12.76 -5.70
N LYS A 99 -11.85 13.95 -6.26
CA LYS A 99 -12.70 15.15 -6.14
C LYS A 99 -14.15 14.91 -6.52
N GLN A 100 -14.39 14.05 -7.51
CA GLN A 100 -15.72 13.89 -8.08
C GLN A 100 -16.67 13.13 -7.16
N ASN A 101 -16.13 12.29 -6.25
CA ASN A 101 -16.95 11.42 -5.40
C ASN A 101 -17.05 11.87 -3.94
N GLN A 102 -16.19 12.77 -3.47
CA GLN A 102 -16.24 13.28 -2.10
C GLN A 102 -16.03 14.79 -2.05
N ASN A 103 -16.90 15.48 -1.30
CA ASN A 103 -16.58 16.83 -0.86
C ASN A 103 -15.28 16.75 -0.05
N PHE A 104 -14.27 17.56 -0.40
CA PHE A 104 -13.02 17.75 0.36
C PHE A 104 -13.30 18.44 1.69
N ASP A 105 -14.04 17.75 2.55
CA ASP A 105 -14.37 18.21 3.86
C ASP A 105 -13.23 17.90 4.84
N GLU A 106 -13.39 18.38 6.07
CA GLU A 106 -12.40 18.17 7.11
C GLU A 106 -12.21 16.69 7.47
N LYS A 107 -13.26 15.87 7.30
CA LYS A 107 -13.22 14.45 7.59
C LYS A 107 -12.38 13.70 6.56
N PHE A 108 -12.52 14.04 5.28
CA PHE A 108 -11.74 13.46 4.18
C PHE A 108 -10.24 13.68 4.38
N TYR A 109 -9.83 14.94 4.55
CA TYR A 109 -8.41 15.24 4.77
C TYR A 109 -7.88 14.55 6.02
N ARG A 110 -8.73 14.40 7.05
CA ARG A 110 -8.34 13.73 8.28
C ARG A 110 -8.10 12.24 8.05
N GLU A 111 -8.93 11.57 7.26
CA GLU A 111 -8.74 10.18 6.87
C GLU A 111 -7.45 10.01 6.07
N ILE A 112 -7.21 10.83 5.05
CA ILE A 112 -5.96 10.80 4.28
C ILE A 112 -4.74 11.01 5.18
N PHE A 113 -4.79 12.00 6.09
CA PHE A 113 -3.71 12.22 7.06
C PHE A 113 -3.45 10.98 7.90
N ASP A 114 -4.51 10.36 8.44
CA ASP A 114 -4.39 9.17 9.27
C ASP A 114 -3.75 8.00 8.49
N LEU A 115 -4.15 7.77 7.24
CA LEU A 115 -3.60 6.70 6.39
C LEU A 115 -2.13 6.97 6.01
N THR A 116 -1.80 8.19 5.58
CA THR A 116 -0.43 8.61 5.25
C THR A 116 0.50 8.49 6.46
N SER A 117 0.05 8.93 7.64
CA SER A 117 0.86 8.81 8.86
C SER A 117 1.14 7.35 9.22
N VAL A 118 0.21 6.42 8.95
CA VAL A 118 0.45 4.98 9.17
C VAL A 118 1.52 4.45 8.21
N LEU A 119 1.51 4.84 6.94
CA LEU A 119 2.57 4.47 5.99
C LEU A 119 3.95 4.99 6.43
N ASN A 120 4.05 6.28 6.78
CA ASN A 120 5.28 6.90 7.27
C ASN A 120 5.86 6.21 8.51
N ILE A 121 5.01 5.67 9.39
CA ILE A 121 5.48 4.94 10.58
C ILE A 121 5.86 3.50 10.24
N SER A 122 5.09 2.82 9.38
CA SER A 122 5.37 1.44 8.98
C SER A 122 6.64 1.33 8.14
N TYR A 123 7.02 2.39 7.43
CA TYR A 123 8.16 2.47 6.53
C TYR A 123 8.95 3.76 6.78
N PRO A 124 9.73 3.82 7.88
CA PRO A 124 10.39 5.06 8.32
C PRO A 124 11.49 5.55 7.38
N ASP A 125 12.01 4.68 6.51
CA ASP A 125 13.03 5.01 5.51
C ASP A 125 12.43 5.68 4.25
N TYR A 126 11.10 5.81 4.20
CA TYR A 126 10.34 6.34 3.06
C TYR A 126 9.45 7.51 3.49
N ASP A 127 9.21 8.44 2.57
CA ASP A 127 8.35 9.61 2.83
C ASP A 127 7.09 9.59 1.96
N PHE A 128 5.95 9.30 2.60
CA PHE A 128 4.62 9.33 2.00
C PHE A 128 3.90 10.66 2.25
N SER A 129 4.54 11.68 2.84
CA SER A 129 3.88 12.93 3.24
C SER A 129 3.17 13.66 2.10
N LEU A 130 3.68 13.50 0.87
CA LEU A 130 3.15 14.09 -0.36
C LEU A 130 2.36 13.12 -1.24
N VAL A 131 2.01 11.94 -0.72
CA VAL A 131 1.23 10.94 -1.45
C VAL A 131 -0.08 11.54 -1.94
N ARG A 132 -0.44 11.25 -3.20
CA ARG A 132 -1.65 11.78 -3.82
C ARG A 132 -2.89 11.14 -3.19
N THR A 133 -4.00 11.88 -3.16
CA THR A 133 -5.25 11.38 -2.58
C THR A 133 -5.86 10.27 -3.41
N ASP A 134 -5.69 10.33 -4.73
CA ASP A 134 -6.19 9.33 -5.68
C ASP A 134 -5.37 8.04 -5.71
N SER A 135 -4.22 7.99 -5.02
CA SER A 135 -3.54 6.73 -4.68
C SER A 135 -4.29 5.90 -3.65
N PHE A 136 -5.29 6.48 -2.97
CA PHE A 136 -6.14 5.76 -2.04
C PHE A 136 -7.52 5.52 -2.63
N SER A 137 -8.07 4.34 -2.32
CA SER A 137 -9.36 3.92 -2.86
C SER A 137 -10.19 3.21 -1.80
N LEU A 138 -11.50 3.32 -1.87
CA LEU A 138 -12.43 2.69 -0.94
C LEU A 138 -12.76 1.27 -1.39
N ILE A 139 -12.47 0.30 -0.54
CA ILE A 139 -12.89 -1.09 -0.77
C ILE A 139 -14.35 -1.22 -0.26
N PRO A 140 -15.28 -1.73 -1.08
CA PRO A 140 -16.71 -1.61 -0.83
C PRO A 140 -17.17 -2.36 0.42
N ASN A 141 -16.58 -3.51 0.72
CA ASN A 141 -16.94 -4.32 1.86
C ASN A 141 -15.81 -5.30 2.23
N PHE A 142 -15.95 -5.94 3.39
CA PHE A 142 -14.97 -6.89 3.89
C PHE A 142 -14.85 -8.15 3.02
N SER A 143 -15.93 -8.65 2.42
CA SER A 143 -15.89 -9.86 1.58
C SER A 143 -14.95 -9.65 0.40
N THR A 144 -15.07 -8.52 -0.30
CA THR A 144 -14.20 -8.14 -1.41
C THR A 144 -12.72 -8.09 -0.97
N LEU A 145 -12.44 -7.52 0.20
CA LEU A 145 -11.08 -7.48 0.76
C LEU A 145 -10.54 -8.89 1.02
N VAL A 146 -11.35 -9.75 1.65
CA VAL A 146 -10.99 -11.14 1.95
C VAL A 146 -10.68 -11.91 0.67
N ASP A 147 -11.48 -11.76 -0.38
CA ASP A 147 -11.26 -12.43 -1.66
C ASP A 147 -9.96 -11.95 -2.33
N MET A 148 -9.66 -10.65 -2.26
CA MET A 148 -8.39 -10.11 -2.78
C MET A 148 -7.15 -10.62 -2.03
N VAL A 149 -7.24 -10.78 -0.70
CA VAL A 149 -6.14 -11.37 0.09
C VAL A 149 -6.03 -12.87 -0.20
N ASN A 150 -7.16 -13.59 -0.14
CA ASN A 150 -7.19 -15.03 -0.28
C ASN A 150 -6.69 -15.49 -1.65
N SER A 151 -7.11 -14.83 -2.74
CA SER A 151 -6.66 -15.16 -4.09
C SER A 151 -5.13 -15.09 -4.24
N LYS A 152 -4.48 -14.13 -3.57
CA LYS A 152 -3.02 -14.01 -3.55
C LYS A 152 -2.39 -15.05 -2.62
N PHE A 153 -2.87 -15.16 -1.39
CA PHE A 153 -2.24 -16.00 -0.38
C PHE A 153 -2.44 -17.50 -0.62
N ASP A 154 -3.56 -17.93 -1.22
CA ASP A 154 -3.77 -19.34 -1.59
C ASP A 154 -2.72 -19.88 -2.56
N THR A 155 -2.04 -18.99 -3.31
CA THR A 155 -1.00 -19.39 -4.28
C THR A 155 0.40 -19.45 -3.67
N LEU A 156 0.70 -18.65 -2.64
CA LEU A 156 2.07 -18.48 -2.13
C LEU A 156 2.26 -18.85 -0.65
N VAL A 157 1.19 -19.01 0.13
CA VAL A 157 1.27 -19.36 1.56
C VAL A 157 0.89 -20.83 1.75
N ARG A 158 1.86 -21.64 2.18
CA ARG A 158 1.65 -23.08 2.41
C ARG A 158 0.55 -23.33 3.45
N ALA A 159 -0.40 -24.20 3.11
CA ALA A 159 -1.54 -24.55 3.96
C ALA A 159 -2.33 -23.32 4.47
N PHE A 160 -2.50 -22.30 3.62
CA PHE A 160 -3.22 -21.07 4.01
C PHE A 160 -4.67 -21.32 4.43
N TYR A 161 -5.33 -22.37 3.93
CA TYR A 161 -6.68 -22.76 4.36
C TYR A 161 -6.80 -22.99 5.88
N GLU A 162 -5.73 -23.41 6.55
CA GLU A 162 -5.69 -23.61 8.01
C GLU A 162 -5.51 -22.28 8.76
N LEU A 163 -4.72 -21.37 8.19
CA LEU A 163 -4.38 -20.08 8.80
C LEU A 163 -5.47 -19.03 8.56
N ARG A 164 -6.23 -19.14 7.47
CA ARG A 164 -7.31 -18.22 7.06
C ARG A 164 -8.27 -17.88 8.21
N PRO A 165 -8.90 -18.86 8.89
CA PRO A 165 -9.83 -18.56 9.99
C PRO A 165 -9.14 -17.83 11.15
N VAL A 166 -7.91 -18.22 11.48
CA VAL A 166 -7.14 -17.65 12.60
C VAL A 166 -6.74 -16.20 12.30
N LEU A 167 -6.30 -15.93 11.06
CA LEU A 167 -5.99 -14.59 10.56
C LEU A 167 -7.20 -13.67 10.73
N TRP A 168 -8.34 -14.03 10.14
CA TRP A 168 -9.52 -13.16 10.13
C TRP A 168 -10.17 -13.03 11.51
N ALA A 169 -10.14 -14.07 12.34
CA ALA A 169 -10.60 -13.98 13.73
C ALA A 169 -9.74 -13.01 14.55
N SER A 170 -8.41 -13.06 14.39
CA SER A 170 -7.49 -12.18 15.13
C SER A 170 -7.58 -10.74 14.66
N VAL A 171 -7.70 -10.51 13.34
CA VAL A 171 -7.99 -9.17 12.81
C VAL A 171 -9.29 -8.64 13.42
N ASN A 172 -10.36 -9.45 13.43
CA ASN A 172 -11.65 -9.03 14.00
C ASN A 172 -11.57 -8.66 15.47
N GLU A 173 -10.84 -9.44 16.27
CA GLU A 173 -10.66 -9.14 17.69
C GLU A 173 -9.92 -7.82 17.92
N VAL A 174 -8.94 -7.51 17.07
CA VAL A 174 -8.11 -6.31 17.23
C VAL A 174 -8.79 -5.05 16.72
N ILE A 175 -9.55 -5.12 15.62
CA ILE A 175 -10.08 -3.89 14.98
C ILE A 175 -11.60 -3.81 14.94
N ASN A 176 -12.32 -4.87 15.30
CA ASN A 176 -13.77 -5.03 15.09
C ASN A 176 -14.18 -4.71 13.65
N ILE A 177 -14.07 -5.71 12.76
CA ILE A 177 -14.21 -5.54 11.31
C ILE A 177 -15.55 -4.93 10.91
N ASN A 178 -16.63 -5.24 11.64
CA ASN A 178 -17.97 -4.72 11.35
C ASN A 178 -18.09 -3.19 11.48
N ASP A 179 -17.20 -2.57 12.25
CA ASP A 179 -17.16 -1.12 12.46
C ASP A 179 -16.09 -0.42 11.61
N CYS A 180 -15.48 -1.14 10.66
CA CYS A 180 -14.40 -0.63 9.83
C CYS A 180 -14.88 -0.04 8.51
N THR A 181 -14.18 1.01 8.07
CA THR A 181 -14.12 1.41 6.66
C THR A 181 -12.81 0.88 6.07
N PHE A 182 -12.86 0.31 4.86
CA PHE A 182 -11.73 -0.35 4.23
C PHE A 182 -11.15 0.50 3.11
N TYR A 183 -9.83 0.68 3.10
CA TYR A 183 -9.15 1.42 2.04
C TYR A 183 -8.01 0.57 1.45
N SER A 184 -7.71 0.78 0.18
CA SER A 184 -6.46 0.35 -0.44
C SER A 184 -5.55 1.54 -0.69
N TYR A 185 -4.25 1.30 -0.70
CA TYR A 185 -3.24 2.21 -1.24
C TYR A 185 -2.58 1.57 -2.47
N THR A 186 -2.66 2.26 -3.60
CA THR A 186 -1.96 1.93 -4.84
C THR A 186 -0.71 2.79 -4.93
N PRO A 187 0.49 2.20 -4.83
CA PRO A 187 1.75 2.92 -4.96
C PRO A 187 1.87 3.55 -6.36
N ASP A 188 2.59 4.67 -6.46
CA ASP A 188 2.95 5.27 -7.76
C ASP A 188 4.23 4.66 -8.34
N PHE A 189 4.83 3.73 -7.60
CA PHE A 189 6.04 2.97 -7.91
C PHE A 189 7.27 3.85 -8.12
N LYS A 190 7.35 4.98 -7.41
CA LYS A 190 8.49 5.90 -7.46
C LYS A 190 9.08 6.09 -6.07
N ASN A 191 10.24 5.48 -5.83
CA ASN A 191 10.97 5.59 -4.56
C ASN A 191 10.11 5.18 -3.36
N ASP A 192 9.30 4.14 -3.51
CA ASP A 192 8.49 3.57 -2.43
C ASP A 192 8.91 2.10 -2.17
N PRO A 193 8.55 1.51 -1.01
CA PRO A 193 8.93 0.14 -0.67
C PRO A 193 8.35 -0.91 -1.63
N PHE A 194 7.33 -0.55 -2.41
CA PHE A 194 6.60 -1.43 -3.31
C PHE A 194 7.16 -1.43 -4.73
N SER A 195 8.05 -0.47 -5.02
CA SER A 195 8.88 -0.35 -6.22
C SER A 195 10.28 -0.92 -6.08
N GLU A 196 10.61 -1.50 -4.92
CA GLU A 196 11.92 -2.11 -4.69
C GLU A 196 12.23 -3.21 -5.73
N PRO A 197 13.51 -3.35 -6.15
CA PRO A 197 13.91 -4.41 -7.06
C PRO A 197 13.47 -5.79 -6.59
N GLY A 198 12.93 -6.58 -7.52
CA GLY A 198 12.45 -7.94 -7.25
C GLY A 198 11.02 -8.03 -6.74
N VAL A 199 10.37 -6.93 -6.33
CA VAL A 199 8.93 -6.94 -6.00
C VAL A 199 8.13 -7.23 -7.28
N ILE A 200 7.37 -8.32 -7.29
CA ILE A 200 6.51 -8.72 -8.41
C ILE A 200 5.12 -8.12 -8.26
N TRP A 201 4.62 -8.16 -7.02
CA TRP A 201 3.33 -7.59 -6.68
C TRP A 201 3.27 -7.16 -5.21
N CYS A 202 2.33 -6.27 -4.92
CA CYS A 202 2.03 -5.87 -3.56
C CYS A 202 0.52 -5.67 -3.33
N PHE A 203 0.14 -5.54 -2.06
CA PHE A 203 -1.11 -4.92 -1.68
C PHE A 203 -0.92 -4.12 -0.39
N ASN A 204 -1.76 -3.12 -0.19
CA ASN A 204 -1.74 -2.25 0.97
C ASN A 204 -3.17 -1.94 1.38
N TYR A 205 -3.66 -2.57 2.45
CA TYR A 205 -5.02 -2.42 2.91
C TYR A 205 -5.07 -1.79 4.31
N PHE A 206 -6.07 -0.94 4.53
CA PHE A 206 -6.31 -0.27 5.79
C PHE A 206 -7.71 -0.58 6.30
N PHE A 207 -7.80 -0.82 7.60
CA PHE A 207 -9.03 -1.07 8.34
C PHE A 207 -9.20 0.07 9.34
N VAL A 208 -10.10 1.01 9.05
CA VAL A 208 -10.27 2.22 9.85
C VAL A 208 -11.50 2.07 10.73
N ASN A 209 -11.29 1.90 12.04
CA ASN A 209 -12.35 1.92 13.04
C ASN A 209 -12.35 3.27 13.79
N LYS A 210 -13.36 4.08 13.49
CA LYS A 210 -13.51 5.43 14.07
C LYS A 210 -13.88 5.41 15.55
N SER A 211 -14.70 4.44 15.96
CA SER A 211 -15.15 4.27 17.34
C SER A 211 -13.99 3.91 18.26
N LEU A 212 -13.13 2.98 17.83
CA LEU A 212 -11.90 2.61 18.54
C LEU A 212 -10.78 3.63 18.37
N LYS A 213 -10.92 4.57 17.42
CA LYS A 213 -9.86 5.49 16.97
C LYS A 213 -8.60 4.70 16.60
N ARG A 214 -8.76 3.71 15.74
CA ARG A 214 -7.72 2.74 15.40
C ARG A 214 -7.68 2.51 13.89
N VAL A 215 -6.48 2.36 13.34
CA VAL A 215 -6.22 1.92 11.96
C VAL A 215 -5.40 0.63 12.06
N LEU A 216 -5.80 -0.40 11.33
CA LEU A 216 -4.96 -1.58 11.12
C LEU A 216 -4.46 -1.56 9.67
N LEU A 217 -3.15 -1.69 9.49
CA LEU A 217 -2.48 -1.81 8.20
C LEU A 217 -2.21 -3.29 7.93
N PHE A 218 -2.61 -3.75 6.74
CA PHE A 218 -2.26 -5.06 6.22
C PHE A 218 -1.60 -4.88 4.85
N THR A 219 -0.29 -5.04 4.80
CA THR A 219 0.50 -4.93 3.57
C THR A 219 1.28 -6.20 3.31
N CYS A 220 1.53 -6.47 2.04
CA CYS A 220 2.32 -7.59 1.57
C CYS A 220 3.10 -7.18 0.33
N ARG A 221 4.36 -7.58 0.26
CA ARG A 221 5.23 -7.53 -0.92
C ARG A 221 5.64 -8.95 -1.28
N ALA A 222 5.46 -9.34 -2.53
CA ALA A 222 5.93 -10.62 -3.03
C ALA A 222 7.17 -10.40 -3.91
N PHE A 223 8.23 -11.14 -3.62
CA PHE A 223 9.50 -11.05 -4.33
C PHE A 223 9.72 -12.23 -5.28
N ASN A 224 10.47 -12.00 -6.35
CA ASN A 224 11.04 -13.08 -7.18
C ASN A 224 11.95 -13.97 -6.33
N ARG A 225 12.02 -15.27 -6.67
CA ARG A 225 12.88 -16.24 -5.99
C ARG A 225 14.35 -15.81 -6.01
N ASP A 226 14.76 -15.18 -7.10
CA ASP A 226 16.09 -14.65 -7.33
C ASP A 226 15.97 -13.14 -7.57
N PRO A 227 16.14 -12.28 -6.55
CA PRO A 227 16.18 -10.83 -6.77
C PRO A 227 17.39 -10.39 -7.60
N PHE A 228 18.45 -11.21 -7.65
CA PHE A 228 19.70 -10.95 -8.37
C PHE A 228 20.03 -12.07 -9.36
N PRO A 229 19.39 -12.10 -10.55
CA PRO A 229 19.81 -13.03 -11.60
C PRO A 229 21.17 -12.66 -12.19
N GLU A 230 21.54 -11.37 -12.22
CA GLU A 230 22.73 -10.87 -12.93
C GLU A 230 24.06 -11.35 -12.32
N GLU A 231 24.18 -11.43 -10.99
CA GLU A 231 25.42 -11.87 -10.34
C GLU A 231 25.80 -13.33 -10.69
N ARG A 232 24.82 -14.17 -11.02
CA ARG A 232 25.09 -15.57 -11.37
C ARG A 232 25.52 -15.78 -12.82
N GLU A 233 25.13 -14.88 -13.73
CA GLU A 233 25.67 -14.93 -15.09
C GLU A 233 27.15 -14.55 -15.07
N GLU A 234 27.56 -13.55 -14.28
CA GLU A 234 28.99 -13.21 -14.14
C GLU A 234 29.82 -14.35 -13.53
N GLU A 235 29.33 -15.03 -12.48
CA GLU A 235 30.03 -16.19 -11.92
C GLU A 235 30.11 -17.39 -12.90
N ALA A 236 29.12 -17.55 -13.78
CA ALA A 236 29.14 -18.63 -14.78
C ALA A 236 30.20 -18.40 -15.88
N TYR A 237 30.58 -17.14 -16.16
CA TYR A 237 31.63 -16.82 -17.11
C TYR A 237 33.05 -16.89 -16.51
N GLU A 238 33.19 -16.89 -15.18
CA GLU A 238 34.51 -17.01 -14.53
C GLU A 238 34.96 -18.46 -14.30
N MET A 239 34.16 -19.46 -14.68
CA MET A 239 34.46 -20.88 -14.47
C MET A 239 34.92 -21.68 -15.71
N ASP A 240 35.11 -21.03 -16.87
CA ASP A 240 35.68 -21.64 -18.08
C ASP A 240 37.12 -21.14 -18.38
#